data_AF-A0A7S2SYB5-F1
#
_entry.id   AF-A0A7S2SYB5-F1
#
_cell.length_a   1.000
_cell.length_b   1.000
_cell.length_c   1.000
_cell.angle_alpha   90.00
_cell.angle_beta   90.00
_cell.angle_gamma   90.00
#
_symmetry.space_group_name_H-M   'P 1'
#
loop_
_entity.id
_entity.type
_entity.pdbx_description
1 polymer ?
#
loop_
_entity_poly.entity_id
_entity_poly.type
_entity_poly.pdbx_seq_one_letter_code
_entity_poly.pdbx_strand_id
1 'polypeptide(L)'
;GRGDLVAKAVARLTVPGAGSDNGAHLGDTNRLLLQGLYMAPHAVGEGLKGSRLIAHVMDRLGYEVLPPRRAERRDFVTAVKLRSEEELLSFCKAVQEASPVNSFVNPVPGDTPGYADQVVFADGTFVAGSTGEMTCDGPLREPYAVFCQGGTHWTQWGIALENVLEKLNAGSSSSSSRP
;
A
#
# COMPACT_ATOMS: atom_id res chain seq x y z
N GLY A 1 -9.07 8.49 22.93
CA GLY A 1 -8.70 9.92 23.01
C GLY A 1 -9.34 10.57 24.22
N ARG A 2 -9.14 11.87 24.44
CA ARG A 2 -9.81 12.61 25.54
C ARG A 2 -11.30 12.80 25.24
N GLY A 3 -12.16 12.62 26.24
CA GLY A 3 -13.62 12.65 26.07
C GLY A 3 -14.16 13.96 25.48
N ASP A 4 -13.63 15.11 25.90
CA ASP A 4 -14.01 16.42 25.40
C ASP A 4 -13.72 16.60 23.89
N LEU A 5 -12.63 16.00 23.41
CA LEU A 5 -12.26 16.02 21.99
C LEU A 5 -13.09 15.02 21.17
N VAL A 6 -13.38 13.84 21.74
CA VAL A 6 -14.26 12.84 21.10
C VAL A 6 -15.66 13.42 20.89
N ALA A 7 -16.23 14.12 21.88
CA ALA A 7 -17.53 14.77 21.75
C ALA A 7 -17.58 15.80 20.61
N LYS A 8 -16.52 16.61 20.46
CA LYS A 8 -16.39 17.56 19.34
C LYS A 8 -16.33 16.84 17.98
N ALA A 9 -15.62 15.72 17.89
CA ALA A 9 -15.55 14.92 16.67
C ALA A 9 -16.91 14.30 16.32
N VAL A 10 -17.64 13.76 17.30
CA VAL A 10 -19.00 13.22 17.13
C VAL A 10 -19.96 14.29 16.61
N ALA A 11 -19.93 15.49 17.17
CA ALA A 11 -20.77 16.61 16.73
C ALA A 11 -20.48 17.04 15.28
N ARG A 12 -19.23 16.91 14.83
CA ARG A 12 -18.83 17.19 13.44
C ARG A 12 -19.26 16.07 12.48
N LEU A 13 -19.17 14.80 12.91
CA LEU A 13 -19.54 13.64 12.11
C LEU A 13 -21.05 13.52 11.93
N THR A 14 -21.82 13.85 12.97
CA THR A 14 -23.28 13.81 12.98
C THR A 14 -23.83 15.23 12.81
N VAL A 15 -24.45 15.79 13.85
CA VAL A 15 -24.83 17.20 13.97
C VAL A 15 -24.64 17.64 15.43
N PRO A 16 -24.39 18.94 15.71
CA PRO A 16 -24.34 19.44 17.07
C PRO A 16 -25.61 19.11 17.86
N GLY A 17 -25.45 18.57 19.07
CA GLY A 17 -26.56 18.21 19.97
C GLY A 17 -27.12 16.80 19.78
N ALA A 18 -26.83 16.09 18.68
CA ALA A 18 -27.31 14.73 18.47
C ALA A 18 -26.59 13.66 19.31
N GLY A 19 -25.39 13.96 19.81
CA GLY A 19 -24.60 13.04 20.62
C GLY A 19 -24.13 11.78 19.86
N SER A 20 -23.68 10.77 20.61
CA SER A 20 -23.18 9.49 20.06
C SER A 20 -24.22 8.38 20.06
N ASP A 21 -25.41 8.63 20.59
CA ASP A 21 -26.43 7.59 20.82
C ASP A 21 -27.23 7.25 19.54
N ASN A 22 -27.00 8.02 18.47
CA ASN A 22 -27.64 7.85 17.17
C ASN A 22 -26.64 7.29 16.15
N GLY A 23 -27.05 6.27 15.40
CA GLY A 23 -26.24 5.64 14.35
C GLY A 23 -26.51 4.14 14.30
N ALA A 24 -27.26 3.69 13.29
CA ALA A 24 -27.59 2.28 13.16
C ALA A 24 -26.37 1.48 12.68
N HIS A 25 -26.00 0.43 13.41
CA HIS A 25 -25.07 -0.58 12.92
C HIS A 25 -25.84 -1.61 12.10
N LEU A 26 -25.51 -1.74 10.81
CA LEU A 26 -26.20 -2.67 9.91
C LEU A 26 -25.57 -4.06 9.95
N GLY A 27 -26.41 -5.11 10.03
CA GLY A 27 -26.01 -6.51 9.85
C GLY A 27 -24.78 -6.93 10.67
N ASP A 28 -23.77 -7.46 9.98
CA ASP A 28 -22.54 -8.02 10.54
C ASP A 28 -21.46 -6.99 10.93
N THR A 29 -21.72 -5.69 10.77
CA THR A 29 -20.71 -4.63 10.92
C THR A 29 -19.98 -4.72 12.27
N ASN A 30 -20.72 -4.92 13.36
CA ASN A 30 -20.13 -5.01 14.70
C ASN A 30 -19.24 -6.25 14.87
N ARG A 31 -19.67 -7.39 14.29
CA ARG A 31 -18.89 -8.63 14.32
C ARG A 31 -17.58 -8.45 13.57
N LEU A 32 -17.62 -7.89 12.35
CA LEU A 32 -16.43 -7.63 11.54
C LEU A 32 -15.48 -6.61 12.19
N LEU A 33 -16.01 -5.55 12.78
CA LEU A 33 -15.21 -4.54 13.49
C LEU A 33 -14.45 -5.18 14.67
N LEU A 34 -15.14 -5.94 15.52
CA LEU A 34 -14.53 -6.57 16.69
C LEU A 34 -13.54 -7.67 16.30
N GLN A 35 -13.87 -8.48 15.28
CA GLN A 35 -12.94 -9.48 14.73
C GLN A 35 -11.69 -8.82 14.14
N GLY A 36 -11.87 -7.75 13.35
CA GLY A 36 -10.76 -6.99 12.78
C GLY A 36 -9.87 -6.38 13.87
N LEU A 37 -10.47 -5.80 14.92
CA LEU A 37 -9.72 -5.25 16.05
C LEU A 37 -8.91 -6.33 16.78
N TYR A 38 -9.48 -7.52 16.98
CA TYR A 38 -8.77 -8.66 17.57
C TYR A 38 -7.58 -9.12 16.71
N MET A 39 -7.75 -9.14 15.38
CA MET A 39 -6.71 -9.57 14.43
C MET A 39 -5.70 -8.46 14.08
N ALA A 40 -5.99 -7.19 14.38
CA ALA A 40 -5.19 -6.05 13.97
C ALA A 40 -3.71 -6.13 14.39
N PRO A 41 -3.33 -6.55 15.61
CA PRO A 41 -1.91 -6.66 15.97
C PRO A 41 -1.14 -7.66 15.11
N HIS A 42 -1.79 -8.77 14.71
CA HIS A 42 -1.21 -9.75 13.81
C HIS A 42 -1.02 -9.15 12.41
N ALA A 43 -2.07 -8.57 11.84
CA ALA A 43 -2.02 -7.96 10.50
C ALA A 43 -0.95 -6.86 10.41
N VAL A 44 -0.85 -5.99 11.43
CA VAL A 44 0.20 -4.96 11.51
C VAL A 44 1.60 -5.61 11.60
N GLY A 45 1.75 -6.68 12.38
CA GLY A 45 3.00 -7.43 12.47
C GLY A 45 3.43 -8.04 11.13
N GLU A 46 2.48 -8.56 10.37
CA GLU A 46 2.70 -9.10 9.02
C GLU A 46 3.12 -8.00 8.02
N GLY A 47 2.41 -6.87 8.01
CA GLY A 47 2.79 -5.70 7.21
C GLY A 47 4.20 -5.18 7.56
N LEU A 48 4.56 -5.14 8.85
CA LEU A 48 5.90 -4.74 9.30
C LEU A 48 7.01 -5.70 8.85
N LYS A 49 6.73 -7.00 8.74
CA LYS A 49 7.67 -7.98 8.18
C LYS A 49 7.81 -7.79 6.67
N GLY A 50 6.69 -7.63 5.95
CA GLY A 50 6.67 -7.36 4.51
C GLY A 50 7.45 -6.09 4.16
N SER A 51 7.19 -5.01 4.89
CA SER A 51 7.93 -3.75 4.80
C SER A 51 9.45 -3.92 4.95
N ARG A 52 9.91 -4.71 5.94
CA ARG A 52 11.34 -5.01 6.11
C ARG A 52 11.90 -5.85 4.97
N LEU A 53 11.12 -6.80 4.46
CA LEU A 53 11.51 -7.63 3.33
C LEU A 53 11.72 -6.77 2.07
N ILE A 54 10.76 -5.90 1.74
CA ILE A 54 10.85 -4.96 0.60
C ILE A 54 12.10 -4.09 0.74
N ALA A 55 12.25 -3.42 1.89
CA ALA A 55 13.39 -2.55 2.14
C ALA A 55 14.72 -3.31 2.04
N HIS A 56 14.79 -4.56 2.53
CA HIS A 56 15.99 -5.37 2.44
C HIS A 56 16.32 -5.76 0.99
N VAL A 57 15.34 -6.26 0.24
CA VAL A 57 15.52 -6.75 -1.13
C VAL A 57 15.89 -5.61 -2.07
N MET A 58 15.16 -4.50 -2.03
CA MET A 58 15.38 -3.38 -2.95
C MET A 58 16.69 -2.64 -2.65
N ASP A 59 17.05 -2.46 -1.37
CA ASP A 59 18.36 -1.92 -0.97
C ASP A 59 19.53 -2.79 -1.45
N ARG A 60 19.39 -4.13 -1.38
CA ARG A 60 20.42 -5.07 -1.88
C ARG A 60 20.61 -5.01 -3.40
N LEU A 61 19.62 -4.50 -4.13
CA LEU A 61 19.67 -4.28 -5.58
C LEU A 61 20.15 -2.87 -5.96
N GLY A 62 20.51 -2.07 -4.96
CA GLY A 62 21.04 -0.72 -5.15
C GLY A 62 19.98 0.36 -5.34
N TYR A 63 18.72 0.10 -4.97
CA TYR A 63 17.70 1.15 -4.88
C TYR A 63 17.79 1.89 -3.55
N GLU A 64 17.48 3.19 -3.57
CA GLU A 64 17.33 3.98 -2.36
C GLU A 64 15.96 3.67 -1.73
N VAL A 65 15.95 3.28 -0.45
CA VAL A 65 14.73 2.89 0.27
C VAL A 65 14.54 3.73 1.53
N LEU A 66 13.29 4.06 1.83
CA LEU A 66 12.90 4.81 3.01
C LEU A 66 11.69 4.14 3.67
N PRO A 67 11.74 3.79 4.96
CA PRO A 67 12.91 3.76 5.84
C PRO A 67 14.00 2.76 5.40
N PRO A 68 15.28 3.02 5.74
CA PRO A 68 16.37 2.06 5.54
C PRO A 68 16.10 0.69 6.17
N ARG A 69 16.68 -0.39 5.61
CA ARG A 69 16.41 -1.78 6.03
C ARG A 69 16.60 -2.10 7.53
N ARG A 70 17.42 -1.33 8.25
CA ARG A 70 17.69 -1.49 9.70
C ARG A 70 17.08 -0.39 10.57
N ALA A 71 16.29 0.52 9.99
CA ALA A 71 15.64 1.57 10.75
C ALA A 71 14.57 1.01 11.69
N GLU A 72 14.39 1.67 12.83
CA GLU A 72 13.20 1.48 13.66
C GLU A 72 11.96 1.93 12.89
N ARG A 73 10.84 1.20 13.05
CA ARG A 73 9.61 1.43 12.28
C ARG A 73 8.44 1.72 13.21
N ARG A 74 7.67 2.74 12.85
CA ARG A 74 6.42 3.15 13.53
C ARG A 74 5.17 2.87 12.69
N ASP A 75 5.37 2.62 11.40
CA ASP A 75 4.39 2.13 10.44
C ASP A 75 5.07 1.10 9.51
N PHE A 76 4.30 0.51 8.60
CA PHE A 76 4.78 -0.45 7.59
C PHE A 76 4.94 0.18 6.19
N VAL A 77 4.81 1.50 6.04
CA VAL A 77 4.98 2.13 4.73
C VAL A 77 6.45 2.09 4.36
N THR A 78 6.72 1.70 3.11
CA THR A 78 8.08 1.59 2.58
C THR A 78 8.13 2.19 1.19
N ALA A 79 8.83 3.32 1.07
CA ALA A 79 9.10 3.94 -0.21
C ALA A 79 10.38 3.36 -0.83
N VAL A 80 10.33 3.12 -2.14
CA VAL A 80 11.48 2.75 -2.97
C VAL A 80 11.58 3.78 -4.08
N LYS A 81 12.72 4.43 -4.19
CA LYS A 81 13.00 5.40 -5.26
C LYS A 81 13.42 4.65 -6.51
N LEU A 82 12.53 4.60 -7.50
CA LEU A 82 12.80 3.94 -8.76
C LEU A 82 13.55 4.87 -9.72
N ARG A 83 14.08 4.32 -10.81
CA ARG A 83 14.96 5.06 -11.72
C ARG A 83 14.20 5.77 -12.83
N SER A 84 12.97 5.33 -13.13
CA SER A 84 12.17 5.87 -14.21
C SER A 84 10.67 5.65 -13.98
N GLU A 85 9.87 6.35 -14.76
CA GLU A 85 8.42 6.11 -14.88
C GLU A 85 8.12 4.67 -15.30
N GLU A 86 8.90 4.11 -16.24
CA GLU A 86 8.71 2.75 -16.73
C GLU A 86 8.93 1.70 -15.63
N GLU A 87 9.93 1.90 -14.76
CA GLU A 87 10.13 1.03 -13.60
C GLU A 87 8.96 1.16 -12.62
N LEU A 88 8.41 2.35 -12.40
CA LEU A 88 7.23 2.56 -11.54
C LEU A 88 6.01 1.80 -12.07
N LEU A 89 5.69 1.96 -13.35
CA LEU A 89 4.56 1.26 -13.97
C LEU A 89 4.77 -0.26 -13.95
N SER A 90 5.99 -0.72 -14.23
CA SER A 90 6.34 -2.15 -14.21
C SER A 90 6.24 -2.74 -12.80
N PHE A 91 6.68 -1.99 -11.78
CA PHE A 91 6.62 -2.39 -10.38
C PHE A 91 5.16 -2.54 -9.94
N CYS A 92 4.33 -1.51 -10.13
CA CYS A 92 2.92 -1.55 -9.75
C CYS A 92 2.17 -2.67 -10.49
N LYS A 93 2.44 -2.86 -11.79
CA LYS A 93 1.88 -3.97 -12.57
C LYS A 93 2.26 -5.33 -11.99
N ALA A 94 3.51 -5.55 -11.62
CA ALA A 94 3.96 -6.82 -11.05
C ALA A 94 3.27 -7.13 -9.70
N VAL A 95 3.09 -6.12 -8.85
CA VAL A 95 2.36 -6.24 -7.58
C VAL A 95 0.88 -6.55 -7.83
N GLN A 96 0.25 -5.89 -8.80
CA GLN A 96 -1.13 -6.15 -9.19
C GLN A 96 -1.30 -7.59 -9.71
N GLU A 97 -0.40 -8.07 -10.58
CA GLU A 97 -0.38 -9.45 -11.09
C GLU A 97 -0.23 -10.50 -9.97
N ALA A 98 0.45 -10.15 -8.87
CA ALA A 98 0.61 -11.00 -7.69
C ALA A 98 -0.56 -10.91 -6.68
N SER A 99 -1.54 -10.04 -6.91
CA SER A 99 -2.63 -9.78 -5.96
C SER A 99 -3.75 -10.84 -6.06
N PRO A 100 -4.47 -11.12 -4.97
CA PRO A 100 -5.52 -12.14 -4.98
C PRO A 100 -6.76 -11.74 -5.78
N VAL A 101 -7.04 -10.44 -5.92
CA VAL A 101 -8.21 -9.90 -6.61
C VAL A 101 -7.75 -9.07 -7.81
N ASN A 102 -8.45 -9.21 -8.94
CA ASN A 102 -8.20 -8.43 -10.16
C ASN A 102 -6.74 -8.50 -10.67
N SER A 103 -6.04 -9.62 -10.48
CA SER A 103 -4.65 -9.78 -10.95
C SER A 103 -4.48 -9.71 -12.46
N PHE A 104 -5.55 -9.96 -13.22
CA PHE A 104 -5.56 -9.83 -14.68
C PHE A 104 -5.71 -8.39 -15.17
N VAL A 105 -6.01 -7.44 -14.27
CA VAL A 105 -6.21 -6.02 -14.62
C VAL A 105 -4.87 -5.30 -14.59
N ASN A 106 -4.55 -4.59 -15.65
CA ASN A 106 -3.34 -3.76 -15.70
C ASN A 106 -3.60 -2.42 -15.02
N PRO A 107 -2.79 -2.02 -14.02
CA PRO A 107 -2.89 -0.70 -13.45
C PRO A 107 -2.38 0.35 -14.46
N VAL A 108 -3.10 1.46 -14.58
CA VAL A 108 -2.75 2.58 -15.46
C VAL A 108 -2.75 3.88 -14.66
N PRO A 109 -1.91 4.87 -15.03
CA PRO A 109 -1.95 6.20 -14.43
C PRO A 109 -3.32 6.85 -14.59
N GLY A 110 -3.76 7.55 -13.55
CA GLY A 110 -5.00 8.33 -13.60
C GLY A 110 -4.96 9.57 -12.73
N ASP A 111 -5.80 10.54 -13.08
CA ASP A 111 -6.04 11.74 -12.27
C ASP A 111 -6.82 11.33 -11.01
N THR A 112 -6.24 11.58 -9.83
CA THR A 112 -6.85 11.20 -8.55
C THR A 112 -7.19 12.45 -7.74
N PRO A 113 -8.44 12.63 -7.29
CA PRO A 113 -8.83 13.80 -6.51
C PRO A 113 -7.92 14.04 -5.31
N GLY A 114 -7.36 15.25 -5.22
CA GLY A 114 -6.43 15.65 -4.16
C GLY A 114 -4.94 15.42 -4.46
N TYR A 115 -4.60 14.74 -5.57
CA TYR A 115 -3.23 14.61 -6.05
C TYR A 115 -2.93 15.62 -7.15
N ALA A 116 -1.72 16.17 -7.14
CA ALA A 116 -1.28 17.17 -8.12
C ALA A 116 -0.84 16.54 -9.45
N ASP A 117 -0.33 15.32 -9.39
CA ASP A 117 0.17 14.55 -10.52
C ASP A 117 -0.67 13.29 -10.70
N GLN A 118 -0.62 12.68 -11.88
CA GLN A 118 -1.20 11.35 -12.08
C GLN A 118 -0.55 10.33 -11.16
N VAL A 119 -1.35 9.38 -10.69
CA VAL A 119 -0.88 8.32 -9.79
C VAL A 119 -1.28 6.97 -10.39
N VAL A 120 -0.38 6.00 -10.28
CA VAL A 120 -0.67 4.60 -10.58
C VAL A 120 -0.89 3.85 -9.26
N PHE A 121 -1.90 2.98 -9.23
CA PHE A 121 -2.25 2.17 -8.05
C PHE A 121 -2.30 0.69 -8.41
N ALA A 122 -1.64 -0.13 -7.61
CA ALA A 122 -1.89 -1.56 -7.50
C ALA A 122 -2.70 -1.81 -6.22
N ASP A 123 -3.99 -2.09 -6.40
CA ASP A 123 -5.00 -2.23 -5.34
C ASP A 123 -5.87 -3.49 -5.58
N GLY A 124 -5.22 -4.64 -5.79
CA GLY A 124 -5.88 -5.93 -5.96
C GLY A 124 -6.40 -6.54 -4.65
N THR A 125 -7.19 -5.75 -3.91
CA THR A 125 -7.61 -6.02 -2.54
C THR A 125 -9.05 -6.55 -2.45
N PHE A 126 -9.35 -7.30 -1.38
CA PHE A 126 -10.72 -7.76 -1.13
C PHE A 126 -11.64 -6.63 -0.69
N VAL A 127 -11.11 -5.69 0.11
CA VAL A 127 -11.81 -4.47 0.50
C VAL A 127 -11.26 -3.32 -0.32
N ALA A 128 -12.10 -2.72 -1.18
CA ALA A 128 -11.67 -1.64 -2.07
C ALA A 128 -10.96 -0.49 -1.32
N GLY A 129 -9.76 -0.11 -1.79
CA GLY A 129 -8.95 0.94 -1.17
C GLY A 129 -8.26 0.53 0.14
N SER A 130 -8.24 -0.77 0.48
CA SER A 130 -7.64 -1.26 1.72
C SER A 130 -6.11 -1.25 1.65
N THR A 131 -5.50 -0.27 2.32
CA THR A 131 -4.04 -0.18 2.48
C THR A 131 -3.49 -1.03 3.62
N GLY A 132 -4.36 -1.77 4.32
CA GLY A 132 -3.96 -2.86 5.22
C GLY A 132 -3.65 -4.16 4.47
N GLU A 133 -4.23 -4.34 3.28
CA GLU A 133 -3.88 -5.41 2.35
C GLU A 133 -2.68 -5.01 1.49
N MET A 134 -2.08 -5.98 0.78
CA MET A 134 -0.88 -5.74 -0.02
C MET A 134 -1.20 -4.79 -1.17
N THR A 135 -0.61 -3.60 -1.15
CA THR A 135 -0.82 -2.55 -2.15
C THR A 135 0.48 -1.81 -2.42
N CYS A 136 0.56 -1.18 -3.60
CA CYS A 136 1.55 -0.14 -3.84
C CYS A 136 1.05 0.91 -4.82
N ASP A 137 1.57 2.12 -4.68
CA ASP A 137 1.19 3.26 -5.52
C ASP A 137 2.34 4.26 -5.64
N GLY A 138 2.28 5.14 -6.63
CA GLY A 138 3.27 6.19 -6.78
C GLY A 138 2.88 7.25 -7.81
N PRO A 139 3.24 8.53 -7.58
CA PRO A 139 2.96 9.59 -8.52
C PRO A 139 3.91 9.52 -9.73
N LEU A 140 3.41 9.86 -10.91
CA LEU A 140 4.17 9.95 -12.16
C LEU A 140 4.98 11.24 -12.22
N ARG A 141 5.92 11.38 -11.29
CA ARG A 141 6.91 12.46 -11.29
C ARG A 141 8.18 12.02 -10.61
N GLU A 142 9.27 12.72 -10.89
CA GLU A 142 10.53 12.49 -10.20
C GLU A 142 10.39 12.68 -8.67
N PRO A 143 11.03 11.79 -7.87
CA PRO A 143 11.99 10.77 -8.27
C PRO A 143 11.37 9.36 -8.48
N TYR A 144 10.13 9.27 -8.97
CA TYR A 144 9.41 8.00 -9.23
C TYR A 144 9.41 7.05 -8.03
N ALA A 145 9.06 7.59 -6.86
CA ALA A 145 8.95 6.78 -5.66
C ALA A 145 7.69 5.92 -5.70
N VAL A 146 7.85 4.61 -5.51
CA VAL A 146 6.74 3.69 -5.22
C VAL A 146 6.62 3.53 -3.71
N PHE A 147 5.41 3.67 -3.19
CA PHE A 147 5.04 3.47 -1.79
C PHE A 147 4.39 2.10 -1.67
N CYS A 148 5.06 1.18 -0.97
CA CYS A 148 4.58 -0.16 -0.70
C CYS A 148 4.07 -0.24 0.74
N GLN A 149 2.90 -0.88 0.93
CA GLN A 149 2.25 -0.95 2.24
C GLN A 149 1.33 -2.16 2.39
N GLY A 150 0.98 -2.43 3.64
CA GLY A 150 0.06 -3.50 4.02
C GLY A 150 0.58 -4.90 3.72
N GLY A 151 -0.35 -5.84 3.67
CA GLY A 151 -0.11 -7.28 3.49
C GLY A 151 -0.69 -8.05 4.65
N THR A 152 -1.68 -8.90 4.38
CA THR A 152 -2.33 -9.70 5.42
C THR A 152 -1.45 -10.86 5.89
N HIS A 153 -0.45 -11.22 5.09
CA HIS A 153 0.63 -12.12 5.46
C HIS A 153 1.91 -11.75 4.70
N TRP A 154 3.07 -11.75 5.38
CA TRP A 154 4.32 -11.24 4.82
C TRP A 154 4.79 -11.96 3.54
N THR A 155 4.38 -13.21 3.35
CA THR A 155 4.74 -14.01 2.16
C THR A 155 4.13 -13.48 0.87
N GLN A 156 3.04 -12.72 0.94
CA GLN A 156 2.46 -12.04 -0.22
C GLN A 156 3.49 -11.11 -0.86
N TRP A 157 4.21 -10.35 -0.03
CA TRP A 157 5.32 -9.52 -0.50
C TRP A 157 6.50 -10.34 -1.03
N GLY A 158 6.74 -11.54 -0.50
CA GLY A 158 7.73 -12.46 -1.07
C GLY A 158 7.42 -12.79 -2.53
N ILE A 159 6.18 -13.24 -2.80
CA ILE A 159 5.71 -13.58 -4.15
C ILE A 159 5.69 -12.34 -5.06
N ALA A 160 5.17 -11.21 -4.58
CA ALA A 160 5.12 -9.98 -5.36
C ALA A 160 6.52 -9.48 -5.72
N LEU A 161 7.49 -9.59 -4.80
CA LEU A 161 8.87 -9.20 -5.08
C LEU A 161 9.52 -10.12 -6.11
N GLU A 162 9.27 -11.43 -6.11
CA GLU A 162 9.74 -12.33 -7.18
C GLU A 162 9.29 -11.81 -8.56
N ASN A 163 7.99 -11.50 -8.72
CA ASN A 163 7.46 -10.95 -9.96
C ASN A 163 8.07 -9.58 -10.32
N VAL A 164 8.23 -8.69 -9.33
CA VAL A 164 8.87 -7.38 -9.53
C VAL A 164 10.29 -7.56 -10.09
N LEU A 165 11.08 -8.47 -9.51
CA LEU A 165 12.45 -8.70 -9.95
C LEU A 165 12.52 -9.23 -11.38
N GLU A 166 11.61 -10.12 -11.76
CA GLU A 166 11.52 -10.61 -13.14
C GLU A 166 11.24 -9.46 -14.13
N LYS A 167 10.27 -8.59 -13.82
CA LYS A 167 9.91 -7.47 -14.70
C LYS A 167 11.04 -6.42 -14.81
N LEU A 168 11.65 -6.06 -13.68
CA LEU A 168 12.75 -5.08 -13.68
C LEU A 168 13.98 -5.60 -14.44
N ASN A 169 14.28 -6.90 -14.34
CA ASN A 169 15.36 -7.50 -15.11
C ASN A 169 15.04 -7.56 -16.62
N ALA A 170 13.79 -7.89 -16.99
CA ALA A 170 13.36 -7.91 -18.40
C ALA A 170 13.39 -6.52 -19.08
N GLY A 171 13.13 -5.44 -18.33
CA GLY A 171 13.28 -4.07 -18.84
C GLY A 171 14.74 -3.65 -19.03
N SER A 172 15.66 -4.17 -18.20
CA SER A 172 17.09 -3.84 -18.32
C SER A 172 17.72 -4.40 -19.61
N SER A 173 17.29 -5.59 -20.07
CA SER A 173 17.82 -6.25 -21.27
C SER A 173 17.31 -5.67 -22.58
N SER A 174 16.17 -4.97 -22.59
CA SER A 174 15.64 -4.27 -23.78
C SER A 174 16.24 -2.87 -23.96
N SER A 175 16.82 -2.29 -22.91
CA SER A 175 17.48 -0.97 -22.95
C SER A 175 18.91 -1.01 -23.49
N SER A 176 19.59 -2.16 -23.47
CA SER A 176 20.96 -2.32 -23.99
C SER A 176 21.04 -2.53 -25.51
N SER A 177 19.92 -2.45 -26.23
CA SER A 177 19.84 -2.66 -27.68
C SER A 177 19.40 -1.42 -28.47
N ARG A 178 19.48 -0.22 -27.88
CA ARG A 178 19.31 1.02 -28.67
C ARG A 178 20.70 1.53 -29.10
N PRO A 179 20.97 1.62 -30.43
CA PRO A 179 22.24 2.09 -30.97
C PRO A 179 22.47 3.60 -30.73
#